data_AF-A0A8B6BPD1-F1
#
_entry.id   AF-A0A8B6BPD1-F1
#
_cell.length_a   1.000
_cell.length_b   1.000
_cell.length_c   1.000
_cell.angle_alpha   90.00
_cell.angle_beta   90.00
_cell.angle_gamma   90.00
#
_symmetry.space_group_name_H-M   'P 1'
#
loop_
_entity.id
_entity.type
_entity.pdbx_description
1 polymer ?
#
loop_
_entity_poly.entity_id
_entity_poly.type
_entity_poly.pdbx_seq_one_letter_code
_entity_poly.pdbx_strand_id
1 'polypeptide(L)'
;MASIESHFNIVQTEIRDIRYDLKQHSERITNEEFHYNIVESRVSGIEIQYENFKLKEKILELQAHSMKYNLIFSGIKESSERQNEKKVNPVSRAVSYTRRSHLCGELTKENVGQEVTLCGWIQYHRFHGLFLILRDWSGIVQVVLSEKTASELDKDNLSLESVMEVKGIVIPRPEGHENMNMKTGEIEIEAREVELLNKCEDRIPIGLGDHLQPSKEPSRMEYRYLDLRNTFMQNNLRTRSTMVMKMREFLCNDHGFVDVETPTLFRRTPG
;
A
#
# COMPACT_ATOMS: atom_id res chain seq x y z
N MET A 1 -17.65 19.51 -6.11
CA MET A 1 -16.40 20.15 -6.54
C MET A 1 -16.63 21.65 -6.77
N ALA A 2 -17.38 22.06 -7.80
CA ALA A 2 -17.58 23.47 -8.16
C ALA A 2 -18.10 24.39 -7.03
N SER A 3 -19.04 23.94 -6.19
CA SER A 3 -19.56 24.76 -5.07
C SER A 3 -18.52 25.03 -3.99
N ILE A 4 -17.66 24.05 -3.65
CA ILE A 4 -16.65 24.18 -2.59
C ILE A 4 -15.48 25.05 -3.05
N GLU A 5 -15.03 24.87 -4.28
CA GLU A 5 -13.97 25.67 -4.90
C GLU A 5 -14.38 27.14 -5.04
N SER A 6 -15.64 27.40 -5.39
CA SER A 6 -16.23 28.74 -5.37
C SER A 6 -16.17 29.37 -3.97
N HIS A 7 -16.53 28.63 -2.92
CA HIS A 7 -16.47 29.15 -1.54
C HIS A 7 -15.04 29.41 -1.07
N PHE A 8 -14.08 28.54 -1.42
CA PHE A 8 -12.67 28.76 -1.11
C PHE A 8 -12.11 30.04 -1.75
N ASN A 9 -12.43 30.27 -3.02
CA ASN A 9 -12.00 31.48 -3.73
C ASN A 9 -12.62 32.76 -3.14
N ILE A 10 -13.87 32.69 -2.66
CA ILE A 10 -14.52 33.80 -1.96
C ILE A 10 -13.76 34.12 -0.66
N VAL A 11 -13.42 33.11 0.15
CA VAL A 11 -12.67 33.29 1.40
C VAL A 11 -11.27 33.88 1.14
N GLN A 12 -10.57 33.44 0.10
CA GLN A 12 -9.25 34.00 -0.27
C GLN A 12 -9.34 35.46 -0.71
N THR A 13 -10.41 35.81 -1.42
CA THR A 13 -10.67 37.19 -1.85
C THR A 13 -10.95 38.08 -0.62
N GLU A 14 -11.78 37.61 0.31
CA GLU A 14 -12.09 38.36 1.54
C GLU A 14 -10.84 38.57 2.42
N ILE A 15 -9.96 37.56 2.54
CA ILE A 15 -8.66 37.71 3.25
C ILE A 15 -7.78 38.77 2.57
N ARG A 16 -7.77 38.81 1.23
CA ARG A 16 -6.97 39.77 0.46
C ARG A 16 -7.48 41.20 0.67
N ASP A 17 -8.78 41.40 0.67
CA ASP A 17 -9.41 42.70 0.87
C ASP A 17 -9.17 43.22 2.30
N ILE A 18 -9.31 42.37 3.32
CA ILE A 18 -9.02 42.75 4.72
C ILE A 18 -7.54 43.12 4.90
N ARG A 19 -6.61 42.41 4.23
CA ARG A 19 -5.18 42.77 4.26
C ARG A 19 -4.90 44.12 3.60
N TYR A 20 -5.65 44.46 2.55
CA TYR A 20 -5.56 45.76 1.91
C TYR A 20 -6.05 46.87 2.85
N ASP A 21 -7.18 46.66 3.51
CA ASP A 21 -7.73 47.61 4.49
C ASP A 21 -6.77 47.83 5.66
N LEU A 22 -6.16 46.77 6.21
CA LEU A 22 -5.13 46.88 7.25
C LEU A 22 -3.94 47.72 6.81
N LYS A 23 -3.51 47.57 5.54
CA LYS A 23 -2.41 48.35 4.98
C LYS A 23 -2.78 49.84 4.91
N GLN A 24 -3.99 50.16 4.44
CA GLN A 24 -4.49 51.53 4.37
C GLN A 24 -4.64 52.17 5.77
N HIS A 25 -5.10 51.41 6.77
CA HIS A 25 -5.18 51.89 8.15
C HIS A 25 -3.79 52.17 8.74
N SER A 26 -2.80 51.33 8.43
CA SER A 26 -1.41 51.56 8.88
C SER A 26 -0.80 52.83 8.26
N GLU A 27 -1.10 53.11 6.99
CA GLU A 27 -0.63 54.31 6.28
C GLU A 27 -1.33 55.59 6.79
N ARG A 28 -2.59 55.50 7.23
CA ARG A 28 -3.31 56.61 7.86
C ARG A 28 -2.74 56.97 9.23
N ILE A 29 -2.43 55.98 10.08
CA ILE A 29 -1.80 56.23 11.39
C ILE A 29 -0.48 57.00 11.22
N THR A 30 0.36 56.60 10.26
CA THR A 30 1.65 57.26 10.01
C THR A 30 1.51 58.70 9.51
N ASN A 31 0.41 59.03 8.84
CA ASN A 31 0.15 60.37 8.31
C ASN A 31 -0.57 61.28 9.31
N GLU A 32 -1.46 60.76 10.16
CA GLU A 32 -2.14 61.52 11.21
C GLU A 32 -1.20 61.92 12.37
N GLU A 33 -0.20 61.10 12.70
CA GLU A 33 0.85 61.46 13.69
C GLU A 33 1.69 62.68 13.26
N PHE A 34 1.69 63.04 11.97
CA PHE A 34 2.50 64.13 11.43
C PHE A 34 1.85 65.52 11.48
N HIS A 35 0.52 65.64 11.72
CA HIS A 35 -0.18 66.90 11.42
C HIS A 35 -1.15 67.50 12.47
N TYR A 36 -1.38 66.93 13.66
CA TYR A 36 -2.30 67.54 14.64
C TYR A 36 -1.88 67.44 16.13
N ASN A 37 -2.44 68.34 16.95
CA ASN A 37 -2.20 68.47 18.40
C ASN A 37 -2.32 67.13 19.16
N ILE A 38 -1.37 66.88 20.07
CA ILE A 38 -1.01 65.60 20.71
C ILE A 38 -2.15 64.87 21.45
N VAL A 39 -3.29 65.52 21.74
CA VAL A 39 -4.38 64.93 22.55
C VAL A 39 -5.47 64.28 21.69
N GLU A 40 -5.90 64.91 20.59
CA GLU A 40 -6.92 64.33 19.69
C GLU A 40 -6.36 63.18 18.85
N SER A 41 -5.09 63.27 18.43
CA SER A 41 -4.41 62.20 17.67
C SER A 41 -4.22 60.90 18.48
N ARG A 42 -4.18 60.99 19.82
CA ARG A 42 -4.11 59.81 20.69
C ARG A 42 -5.43 59.06 20.78
N VAL A 43 -6.57 59.76 20.71
CA VAL A 43 -7.90 59.12 20.75
C VAL A 43 -8.19 58.44 19.41
N SER A 44 -7.91 59.10 18.28
CA SER A 44 -8.05 58.49 16.94
C SER A 44 -7.11 57.30 16.73
N GLY A 45 -5.86 57.40 17.20
CA GLY A 45 -4.89 56.30 17.13
C GLY A 45 -5.32 55.04 17.89
N ILE A 46 -5.97 55.18 19.06
CA ILE A 46 -6.46 54.04 19.85
C ILE A 46 -7.66 53.35 19.16
N GLU A 47 -8.60 54.13 18.59
CA GLU A 47 -9.71 53.58 17.82
C GLU A 47 -9.23 52.79 16.59
N ILE A 48 -8.24 53.33 15.86
CA ILE A 48 -7.66 52.64 14.69
C ILE A 48 -6.90 51.37 15.13
N GLN A 49 -6.20 51.38 16.26
CA GLN A 49 -5.55 50.18 16.80
C GLN A 49 -6.55 49.09 17.20
N TYR A 50 -7.71 49.48 17.75
CA TYR A 50 -8.77 48.54 18.11
C TYR A 50 -9.43 47.92 16.87
N GLU A 51 -9.71 48.70 15.83
CA GLU A 51 -10.22 48.15 14.57
C GLU A 51 -9.20 47.26 13.86
N ASN A 52 -7.90 47.62 13.88
CA ASN A 52 -6.83 46.76 13.38
C ASN A 52 -6.75 45.42 14.15
N PHE A 53 -7.02 45.42 15.45
CA PHE A 53 -7.06 44.19 16.25
C PHE A 53 -8.20 43.27 15.81
N LYS A 54 -9.42 43.79 15.64
CA LYS A 54 -10.58 43.03 15.13
C LYS A 54 -10.34 42.46 13.74
N LEU A 55 -9.74 43.25 12.83
CA LEU A 55 -9.43 42.81 11.47
C LEU A 55 -8.38 41.68 11.46
N LYS A 56 -7.39 41.72 12.35
CA LYS A 56 -6.42 40.64 12.54
C LYS A 56 -7.06 39.36 13.07
N GLU A 57 -7.98 39.47 14.02
CA GLU A 57 -8.74 38.34 14.55
C GLU A 57 -9.58 37.68 13.45
N LYS A 58 -10.30 38.49 12.65
CA LYS A 58 -11.08 38.01 11.50
C LYS A 58 -10.21 37.32 10.43
N ILE A 59 -8.99 37.82 10.16
CA ILE A 59 -8.05 37.13 9.27
C ILE A 59 -7.69 35.75 9.82
N LEU A 60 -7.44 35.64 11.13
CA LEU A 60 -7.04 34.37 11.75
C LEU A 60 -8.15 33.31 11.61
N GLU A 61 -9.41 33.70 11.82
CA GLU A 61 -10.58 32.84 11.63
C GLU A 61 -10.74 32.38 10.17
N LEU A 62 -10.63 33.31 9.22
CA LEU A 62 -10.72 32.99 7.78
C LEU A 62 -9.57 32.10 7.32
N GLN A 63 -8.36 32.27 7.88
CA GLN A 63 -7.21 31.40 7.61
C GLN A 63 -7.45 29.97 8.13
N ALA A 64 -8.01 29.82 9.34
CA ALA A 64 -8.36 28.51 9.89
C ALA A 64 -9.43 27.82 9.02
N HIS A 65 -10.44 28.57 8.57
CA HIS A 65 -11.48 28.06 7.67
C HIS A 65 -10.86 27.62 6.34
N SER A 66 -10.00 28.44 5.74
CA SER A 66 -9.26 28.11 4.52
C SER A 66 -8.42 26.84 4.65
N MET A 67 -7.73 26.62 5.78
CA MET A 67 -6.95 25.39 6.00
C MET A 67 -7.85 24.15 6.02
N LYS A 68 -9.03 24.25 6.64
CA LYS A 68 -10.02 23.17 6.69
C LYS A 68 -10.51 22.78 5.29
N TYR A 69 -10.76 23.76 4.41
CA TYR A 69 -11.15 23.49 3.03
C TYR A 69 -10.01 22.87 2.20
N ASN A 70 -8.77 23.30 2.40
CA ASN A 70 -7.62 22.70 1.73
C ASN A 70 -7.44 21.22 2.12
N LEU A 71 -7.64 20.86 3.39
CA LEU A 71 -7.59 19.47 3.86
C LEU A 71 -8.69 18.61 3.22
N ILE A 72 -9.89 19.15 3.08
CA ILE A 72 -11.01 18.46 2.41
C ILE A 72 -10.71 18.31 0.92
N PHE A 73 -10.16 19.34 0.27
CA PHE A 73 -9.86 19.31 -1.15
C PHE A 73 -8.72 18.34 -1.48
N SER A 74 -7.66 18.28 -0.66
CA SER A 74 -6.59 17.29 -0.80
C SER A 74 -7.13 15.86 -0.65
N GLY A 75 -8.00 15.61 0.33
CA GLY A 75 -8.64 14.29 0.50
C GLY A 75 -9.58 13.89 -0.66
N ILE A 76 -10.31 14.85 -1.23
CA ILE A 76 -11.16 14.62 -2.41
C ILE A 76 -10.30 14.35 -3.65
N LYS A 77 -9.20 15.08 -3.82
CA LYS A 77 -8.29 14.89 -4.95
C LYS A 77 -7.61 13.52 -4.89
N GLU A 78 -7.08 13.12 -3.73
CA GLU A 78 -6.52 11.78 -3.52
C GLU A 78 -7.54 10.65 -3.72
N SER A 79 -8.82 10.85 -3.39
CA SER A 79 -9.85 9.84 -3.64
C SER A 79 -10.23 9.75 -5.12
N SER A 80 -10.22 10.87 -5.86
CA SER A 80 -10.40 10.89 -7.31
C SER A 80 -9.21 10.31 -8.09
N GLU A 81 -7.98 10.58 -7.65
CA GLU A 81 -6.75 9.99 -8.22
C GLU A 81 -6.71 8.48 -7.97
N ARG A 82 -7.08 8.02 -6.76
CA ARG A 82 -7.25 6.59 -6.45
C ARG A 82 -8.32 5.89 -7.29
N GLN A 83 -9.32 6.62 -7.81
CA GLN A 83 -10.32 6.05 -8.72
C GLN A 83 -9.82 6.00 -10.17
N ASN A 84 -8.97 6.95 -10.59
CA ASN A 84 -8.37 6.96 -11.93
C ASN A 84 -7.22 5.95 -12.08
N GLU A 85 -6.44 5.68 -11.02
CA GLU A 85 -5.40 4.63 -11.03
C GLU A 85 -5.97 3.21 -11.25
N LYS A 86 -7.25 2.97 -10.94
CA LYS A 86 -7.88 1.65 -11.13
C LYS A 86 -8.13 1.27 -12.60
N LYS A 87 -7.94 2.17 -13.56
CA LYS A 87 -8.28 1.94 -14.99
C LYS A 87 -7.11 1.50 -15.89
N VAL A 88 -5.87 1.58 -15.42
CA VAL A 88 -4.71 1.06 -16.14
C VAL A 88 -4.23 -0.13 -15.34
N ASN A 89 -4.36 -1.36 -15.86
CA ASN A 89 -4.00 -2.60 -15.15
C ASN A 89 -2.57 -2.46 -14.60
N PRO A 90 -2.38 -2.11 -13.32
CA PRO A 90 -1.05 -1.84 -12.83
C PRO A 90 -0.55 -3.17 -12.31
N VAL A 91 0.51 -3.69 -12.94
CA VAL A 91 1.42 -4.66 -12.34
C VAL A 91 1.39 -4.47 -10.84
N SER A 92 0.91 -5.49 -10.11
CA SER A 92 0.65 -5.41 -8.68
C SER A 92 1.79 -4.67 -8.01
N ARG A 93 1.51 -3.60 -7.26
CA ARG A 93 2.57 -2.76 -6.66
C ARG A 93 3.55 -3.60 -5.84
N ALA A 94 3.10 -4.75 -5.34
CA ALA A 94 3.88 -5.76 -4.65
C ALA A 94 5.05 -6.36 -5.47
N VAL A 95 4.99 -6.36 -6.81
CA VAL A 95 6.04 -6.94 -7.68
C VAL A 95 6.84 -5.89 -8.47
N SER A 96 6.56 -4.60 -8.26
CA SER A 96 7.16 -3.46 -8.98
C SER A 96 8.70 -3.41 -9.00
N TYR A 97 9.37 -4.03 -8.02
CA TYR A 97 10.84 -4.08 -7.92
C TYR A 97 11.41 -5.48 -8.18
N THR A 98 10.69 -6.31 -8.93
CA THR A 98 11.10 -7.71 -9.20
C THR A 98 10.99 -8.03 -10.69
N ARG A 99 11.55 -9.17 -11.11
CA ARG A 99 11.38 -9.70 -12.47
C ARG A 99 9.99 -10.33 -12.71
N ARG A 100 9.15 -10.41 -11.67
CA ARG A 100 7.77 -10.91 -11.76
C ARG A 100 6.85 -9.85 -12.34
N SER A 101 5.92 -10.30 -13.16
CA SER A 101 4.81 -9.46 -13.64
C SER A 101 3.61 -9.48 -12.69
N HIS A 102 3.38 -10.62 -12.03
CA HIS A 102 2.23 -10.87 -11.18
C HIS A 102 2.63 -11.82 -10.05
N LEU A 103 1.82 -11.85 -9.00
CA LEU A 103 1.85 -12.86 -7.96
C LEU A 103 0.98 -14.07 -8.36
N CYS A 104 1.26 -15.25 -7.80
CA CYS A 104 0.56 -16.48 -8.18
C CYS A 104 -0.93 -16.42 -7.81
N GLY A 105 -1.26 -15.98 -6.59
CA GLY A 105 -2.63 -15.96 -6.05
C GLY A 105 -3.47 -14.73 -6.39
N GLU A 106 -2.97 -13.81 -7.22
CA GLU A 106 -3.73 -12.61 -7.61
C GLU A 106 -4.46 -12.73 -8.95
N LEU A 107 -4.11 -13.73 -9.76
CA LEU A 107 -4.67 -13.95 -11.09
C LEU A 107 -6.15 -14.39 -11.05
N THR A 108 -6.92 -13.94 -12.03
CA THR A 108 -8.36 -14.23 -12.16
C THR A 108 -8.74 -14.42 -13.63
N LYS A 109 -10.03 -14.71 -13.90
CA LYS A 109 -10.61 -14.75 -15.26
C LYS A 109 -10.37 -13.46 -16.06
N GLU A 110 -10.24 -12.31 -15.39
CA GLU A 110 -9.98 -11.01 -16.05
C GLU A 110 -8.59 -10.94 -16.69
N ASN A 111 -7.67 -11.84 -16.30
CA ASN A 111 -6.31 -11.88 -16.83
C ASN A 111 -6.17 -12.80 -18.06
N VAL A 112 -7.23 -13.48 -18.50
CA VAL A 112 -7.17 -14.40 -19.65
C VAL A 112 -6.63 -13.70 -20.90
N GLY A 113 -5.68 -14.36 -21.57
CA GLY A 113 -4.96 -13.86 -22.74
C GLY A 113 -3.74 -13.00 -22.42
N GLN A 114 -3.49 -12.65 -21.15
CA GLN A 114 -2.31 -11.87 -20.75
C GLN A 114 -1.07 -12.76 -20.65
N GLU A 115 0.07 -12.22 -21.07
CA GLU A 115 1.38 -12.83 -20.84
C GLU A 115 1.87 -12.47 -19.43
N VAL A 116 2.27 -13.48 -18.67
CA VAL A 116 2.68 -13.35 -17.27
C VAL A 116 4.00 -14.04 -17.03
N THR A 117 4.86 -13.40 -16.26
CA THR A 117 6.04 -13.97 -15.60
C THR A 117 5.75 -14.13 -14.11
N LEU A 118 5.81 -15.36 -13.63
CA LEU A 118 5.57 -15.76 -12.23
C LEU A 118 6.82 -16.43 -11.67
N CYS A 119 7.08 -16.24 -10.38
CA CYS A 119 8.11 -16.99 -9.66
C CYS A 119 7.54 -17.52 -8.35
N GLY A 120 7.80 -18.79 -8.05
CA GLY A 120 7.29 -19.43 -6.85
C GLY A 120 7.93 -20.79 -6.57
N TRP A 121 7.35 -21.50 -5.62
CA TRP A 121 7.72 -22.84 -5.21
C TRP A 121 6.79 -23.87 -5.85
N ILE A 122 7.35 -25.00 -6.30
CA ILE A 122 6.55 -26.13 -6.78
C ILE A 122 5.89 -26.79 -5.58
N GLN A 123 4.59 -26.58 -5.37
CA GLN A 123 3.87 -27.19 -4.26
C GLN A 123 3.47 -28.62 -4.57
N TYR A 124 3.05 -28.87 -5.80
CA TYR A 124 2.63 -30.19 -6.26
C TYR A 124 2.84 -30.30 -7.76
N HIS A 125 3.06 -31.51 -8.26
CA HIS A 125 3.07 -31.79 -9.68
C HIS A 125 2.38 -33.13 -9.96
N ARG A 126 1.77 -33.24 -11.14
CA ARG A 126 1.06 -34.46 -11.60
C ARG A 126 1.35 -34.74 -13.07
N PHE A 127 0.95 -35.94 -13.53
CA PHE A 127 1.16 -36.41 -14.91
C PHE A 127 2.61 -36.22 -15.38
N HIS A 128 3.57 -36.75 -14.61
CA HIS A 128 5.01 -36.65 -14.90
C HIS A 128 5.52 -35.21 -15.09
N GLY A 129 4.96 -34.25 -14.34
CA GLY A 129 5.39 -32.86 -14.35
C GLY A 129 4.66 -31.96 -15.35
N LEU A 130 3.69 -32.47 -16.12
CA LEU A 130 2.94 -31.66 -17.09
C LEU A 130 2.00 -30.63 -16.44
N PHE A 131 1.54 -30.89 -15.22
CA PHE A 131 0.79 -29.90 -14.46
C PHE A 131 1.49 -29.64 -13.13
N LEU A 132 1.85 -28.39 -12.91
CA LEU A 132 2.47 -27.91 -11.68
C LEU A 132 1.48 -27.01 -10.94
N ILE A 133 1.49 -27.08 -9.62
CA ILE A 133 0.91 -26.05 -8.77
C ILE A 133 2.07 -25.19 -8.27
N LEU A 134 2.14 -23.96 -8.77
CA LEU A 134 3.12 -22.98 -8.36
C LEU A 134 2.52 -22.15 -7.21
N ARG A 135 3.27 -22.05 -6.11
CA ARG A 135 2.89 -21.32 -4.90
C ARG A 135 3.81 -20.14 -4.68
N ASP A 136 3.27 -19.00 -4.31
CA ASP A 136 4.01 -17.96 -3.63
C ASP A 136 3.29 -17.55 -2.34
N TRP A 137 3.69 -16.43 -1.74
CA TRP A 137 3.06 -15.98 -0.50
C TRP A 137 1.62 -15.50 -0.67
N SER A 138 1.21 -15.14 -1.89
CA SER A 138 -0.12 -14.62 -2.19
C SER A 138 -1.14 -15.73 -2.44
N GLY A 139 -0.66 -16.92 -2.82
CA GLY A 139 -1.50 -18.08 -3.07
C GLY A 139 -0.87 -19.03 -4.09
N ILE A 140 -1.74 -19.78 -4.76
CA ILE A 140 -1.36 -20.86 -5.68
C ILE A 140 -1.98 -20.63 -7.06
N VAL A 141 -1.34 -21.16 -8.10
CA VAL A 141 -1.86 -21.18 -9.47
C VAL A 141 -1.41 -22.46 -10.16
N GLN A 142 -2.23 -22.97 -11.08
CA GLN A 142 -1.85 -24.10 -11.91
C GLN A 142 -1.09 -23.62 -13.14
N VAL A 143 0.02 -24.31 -13.42
CA VAL A 143 0.83 -24.14 -14.60
C VAL A 143 0.76 -25.44 -15.40
N VAL A 144 0.48 -25.32 -16.69
CA VAL A 144 0.44 -26.42 -17.65
C VAL A 144 1.66 -26.31 -18.55
N LEU A 145 2.41 -27.40 -18.64
CA LEU A 145 3.56 -27.53 -19.51
C LEU A 145 3.18 -28.38 -20.72
N SER A 146 3.54 -27.91 -21.91
CA SER A 146 3.50 -28.73 -23.11
C SER A 146 4.56 -29.83 -23.02
N GLU A 147 4.43 -30.93 -23.78
CA GLU A 147 5.47 -31.97 -23.84
C GLU A 147 6.83 -31.42 -24.24
N LYS A 148 6.84 -30.41 -25.13
CA LYS A 148 8.07 -29.71 -25.54
C LYS A 148 8.70 -28.97 -24.35
N THR A 149 7.94 -28.12 -23.69
CA THR A 149 8.44 -27.33 -22.53
C THR A 149 8.83 -28.24 -21.37
N ALA A 150 8.10 -29.35 -21.16
CA ALA A 150 8.43 -30.34 -20.14
C ALA A 150 9.68 -31.16 -20.48
N SER A 151 10.07 -31.28 -21.75
CA SER A 151 11.31 -31.94 -22.16
C SER A 151 12.55 -31.09 -21.93
N GLU A 152 12.39 -29.77 -21.85
CA GLU A 152 13.46 -28.83 -21.47
C GLU A 152 13.76 -28.90 -19.96
N LEU A 153 12.79 -29.39 -19.17
CA LEU A 153 12.97 -29.69 -17.76
C LEU A 153 13.49 -31.12 -17.61
N ASP A 154 14.61 -31.27 -16.93
CA ASP A 154 15.03 -32.58 -16.43
C ASP A 154 13.99 -33.06 -15.39
N LYS A 155 13.24 -34.10 -15.73
CA LYS A 155 12.10 -34.58 -14.94
C LYS A 155 12.52 -35.08 -13.55
N ASP A 156 13.76 -35.53 -13.41
CA ASP A 156 14.36 -35.93 -12.13
C ASP A 156 14.74 -34.72 -11.26
N ASN A 157 14.58 -33.48 -11.76
CA ASN A 157 14.86 -32.23 -11.07
C ASN A 157 13.60 -31.46 -10.61
N LEU A 158 12.39 -31.99 -10.83
CA LEU A 158 11.12 -31.38 -10.38
C LEU A 158 10.78 -31.74 -8.92
N SER A 159 11.77 -31.66 -8.04
CA SER A 159 11.54 -31.88 -6.61
C SER A 159 10.58 -30.83 -6.04
N LEU A 160 9.74 -31.25 -5.09
CA LEU A 160 8.82 -30.34 -4.41
C LEU A 160 9.60 -29.22 -3.72
N GLU A 161 8.99 -28.04 -3.62
CA GLU A 161 9.57 -26.85 -3.01
C GLU A 161 10.84 -26.31 -3.68
N SER A 162 11.16 -26.80 -4.88
CA SER A 162 12.07 -26.13 -5.79
C SER A 162 11.52 -24.78 -6.23
N VAL A 163 12.42 -23.83 -6.50
CA VAL A 163 12.08 -22.47 -6.93
C VAL A 163 12.13 -22.40 -8.45
N MET A 164 11.06 -21.91 -9.05
CA MET A 164 10.90 -21.85 -10.51
C MET A 164 10.40 -20.47 -10.94
N GLU A 165 10.92 -20.01 -12.09
CA GLU A 165 10.34 -18.93 -12.88
C GLU A 165 9.56 -19.54 -14.05
N VAL A 166 8.38 -19.02 -14.30
CA VAL A 166 7.49 -19.45 -15.39
C VAL A 166 7.06 -18.23 -16.17
N LYS A 167 7.27 -18.23 -17.48
CA LYS A 167 6.66 -17.28 -18.42
C LYS A 167 5.62 -17.99 -19.27
N GLY A 168 4.42 -17.44 -19.34
CA GLY A 168 3.31 -18.10 -20.02
C GLY A 168 2.13 -17.18 -20.26
N ILE A 169 1.07 -17.76 -20.81
CA ILE A 169 -0.20 -17.06 -21.04
C ILE A 169 -1.25 -17.57 -20.04
N VAL A 170 -2.04 -16.66 -19.50
CA VAL A 170 -3.22 -17.01 -18.71
C VAL A 170 -4.31 -17.53 -19.66
N ILE A 171 -4.78 -18.76 -19.45
CA ILE A 171 -5.87 -19.37 -20.20
C ILE A 171 -6.99 -19.80 -19.25
N PRO A 172 -8.25 -19.85 -19.71
CA PRO A 172 -9.31 -20.46 -18.92
C PRO A 172 -9.06 -21.96 -18.82
N ARG A 173 -9.44 -22.56 -17.69
CA ARG A 173 -9.45 -24.02 -17.63
C ARG A 173 -10.50 -24.60 -18.57
N PRO A 174 -10.30 -25.83 -19.08
CA PRO A 174 -11.33 -26.53 -19.82
C PRO A 174 -12.63 -26.65 -19.03
N GLU A 175 -13.77 -26.65 -19.73
CA GLU A 175 -15.08 -26.79 -19.10
C GLU A 175 -15.13 -28.05 -18.21
N GLY A 176 -15.62 -27.89 -16.98
CA GLY A 176 -15.68 -28.98 -15.99
C GLY A 176 -14.39 -29.25 -15.21
N HIS A 177 -13.27 -28.60 -15.54
CA HIS A 177 -11.99 -28.71 -14.81
C HIS A 177 -11.70 -27.51 -13.88
N GLU A 178 -12.67 -26.63 -13.70
CA GLU A 178 -12.61 -25.53 -12.74
C GLU A 178 -12.54 -26.06 -11.30
N ASN A 179 -11.68 -25.47 -10.47
CA ASN A 179 -11.53 -25.83 -9.06
C ASN A 179 -12.04 -24.71 -8.15
N MET A 180 -13.30 -24.78 -7.73
CA MET A 180 -13.94 -23.75 -6.90
C MET A 180 -13.32 -23.58 -5.49
N ASN A 181 -12.47 -24.52 -5.05
CA ASN A 181 -11.75 -24.39 -3.78
C ASN A 181 -10.49 -23.54 -3.88
N MET A 182 -10.09 -23.14 -5.10
CA MET A 182 -8.90 -22.35 -5.37
C MET A 182 -9.31 -21.00 -5.97
N LYS A 183 -8.74 -19.90 -5.48
CA LYS A 183 -9.03 -18.55 -5.99
C LYS A 183 -8.71 -18.40 -7.48
N THR A 184 -7.61 -18.99 -7.93
CA THR A 184 -7.20 -19.06 -9.34
C THR A 184 -7.80 -20.27 -10.06
N GLY A 185 -8.82 -20.89 -9.47
CA GLY A 185 -9.35 -22.20 -9.84
C GLY A 185 -10.02 -22.28 -11.20
N GLU A 186 -10.35 -21.14 -11.79
CA GLU A 186 -11.01 -21.08 -13.09
C GLU A 186 -10.02 -20.80 -14.24
N ILE A 187 -8.75 -20.54 -13.91
CA ILE A 187 -7.68 -20.27 -14.86
C ILE A 187 -6.50 -21.22 -14.67
N GLU A 188 -5.62 -21.25 -15.66
CA GLU A 188 -4.31 -21.90 -15.61
C GLU A 188 -3.32 -21.15 -16.49
N ILE A 189 -2.03 -21.38 -16.30
CA ILE A 189 -0.97 -20.76 -17.08
C ILE A 189 -0.42 -21.77 -18.07
N GLU A 190 -0.58 -21.51 -19.36
CA GLU A 190 0.14 -22.24 -20.40
C GLU A 190 1.58 -21.74 -20.45
N ALA A 191 2.52 -22.55 -19.95
CA ALA A 191 3.92 -22.18 -19.87
C ALA A 191 4.60 -22.25 -21.24
N ARG A 192 5.23 -21.13 -21.62
CA ARG A 192 6.07 -20.99 -22.82
C ARG A 192 7.53 -21.24 -22.50
N GLU A 193 8.00 -20.63 -21.42
CA GLU A 193 9.37 -20.77 -20.91
C GLU A 193 9.32 -21.10 -19.42
N VAL A 194 10.20 -21.98 -18.99
CA VAL A 194 10.39 -22.35 -17.59
C VAL A 194 11.85 -22.38 -17.25
N GLU A 195 12.20 -21.84 -16.08
CA GLU A 195 13.56 -21.84 -15.56
C GLU A 195 13.55 -22.31 -14.11
N LEU A 196 14.31 -23.36 -13.82
CA LEU A 196 14.54 -23.82 -12.45
C LEU A 196 15.60 -22.91 -11.81
N LEU A 197 15.16 -21.96 -10.99
CA LEU A 197 16.05 -21.01 -10.32
C LEU A 197 16.86 -21.67 -9.20
N ASN A 198 16.25 -22.60 -8.47
CA ASN A 198 16.95 -23.33 -7.42
C ASN A 198 16.28 -24.69 -7.17
N LYS A 199 17.09 -25.77 -7.20
CA LYS A 199 16.63 -27.12 -6.91
C LYS A 199 16.55 -27.33 -5.39
N CYS A 200 15.46 -27.93 -4.92
CA CYS A 200 15.32 -28.41 -3.54
C CYS A 200 15.73 -29.90 -3.44
N GLU A 201 16.12 -30.34 -2.26
CA GLU A 201 16.32 -31.76 -1.98
C GLU A 201 14.98 -32.50 -2.02
N ASP A 202 14.97 -33.73 -2.52
CA ASP A 202 13.74 -34.53 -2.69
C ASP A 202 13.03 -34.81 -1.36
N ARG A 203 13.78 -34.83 -0.25
CA ARG A 203 13.26 -35.11 1.08
C ARG A 203 13.34 -33.88 1.96
N ILE A 204 12.18 -33.31 2.25
CA ILE A 204 12.03 -32.14 3.13
C ILE A 204 11.74 -32.61 4.57
N PRO A 205 12.36 -32.01 5.60
CA PRO A 205 12.25 -32.48 6.99
C PRO A 205 10.89 -32.19 7.64
N ILE A 206 10.09 -31.28 7.06
CA ILE A 206 8.74 -30.95 7.53
C ILE A 206 7.75 -30.95 6.37
N GLY A 207 6.48 -31.25 6.67
CA GLY A 207 5.40 -31.19 5.69
C GLY A 207 5.01 -29.75 5.38
N LEU A 208 4.94 -29.39 4.10
CA LEU A 208 4.54 -28.08 3.63
C LEU A 208 3.25 -28.18 2.80
N GLY A 209 2.20 -27.47 3.22
CA GLY A 209 0.89 -27.49 2.57
C GLY A 209 -0.25 -27.71 3.54
N ASP A 210 -1.37 -27.03 3.29
CA ASP A 210 -2.51 -26.94 4.22
C ASP A 210 -3.24 -28.28 4.45
N HIS A 211 -3.02 -29.26 3.58
CA HIS A 211 -3.60 -30.61 3.68
C HIS A 211 -2.73 -31.61 4.43
N LEU A 212 -1.48 -31.25 4.73
CA LEU A 212 -0.56 -32.12 5.46
C LEU A 212 -0.73 -31.93 6.96
N GLN A 213 -0.59 -33.02 7.72
CA GLN A 213 -0.54 -32.94 9.17
C GLN A 213 0.67 -32.09 9.59
N PRO A 214 0.48 -31.05 10.43
CA PRO A 214 1.58 -30.23 10.89
C PRO A 214 2.66 -31.08 11.56
N SER A 215 3.92 -30.81 11.22
CA SER A 215 5.05 -31.44 11.90
C SER A 215 5.08 -31.06 13.38
N LYS A 216 5.78 -31.86 14.21
CA LYS A 216 5.91 -31.58 15.64
C LYS A 216 6.63 -30.25 15.87
N GLU A 217 6.28 -29.56 16.96
CA GLU A 217 6.81 -28.24 17.27
C GLU A 217 8.34 -28.13 17.28
N PRO A 218 9.11 -29.09 17.84
CA PRO A 218 10.58 -29.02 17.79
C PRO A 218 11.12 -28.94 16.36
N SER A 219 10.58 -29.76 15.44
CA SER A 219 10.99 -29.75 14.03
C SER A 219 10.55 -28.46 13.32
N ARG A 220 9.38 -27.92 13.65
CA ARG A 220 8.91 -26.63 13.10
C ARG A 220 9.78 -25.46 13.55
N MET A 221 10.34 -25.52 14.76
CA MET A 221 11.25 -24.51 15.29
C MET A 221 12.66 -24.66 14.71
N GLU A 222 13.15 -25.89 14.54
CA GLU A 222 14.43 -26.16 13.88
C GLU A 222 14.41 -25.72 12.41
N TYR A 223 13.37 -26.11 11.68
CA TYR A 223 13.18 -25.80 10.25
C TYR A 223 12.23 -24.61 10.04
N ARG A 224 12.34 -23.59 10.89
CA ARG A 224 11.39 -22.47 10.90
C ARG A 224 11.31 -21.74 9.56
N TYR A 225 12.41 -21.63 8.84
CA TYR A 225 12.46 -21.03 7.50
C TYR A 225 11.57 -21.75 6.47
N LEU A 226 11.36 -23.07 6.63
CA LEU A 226 10.38 -23.83 5.86
C LEU A 226 8.97 -23.64 6.41
N ASP A 227 8.77 -23.72 7.74
CA ASP A 227 7.43 -23.60 8.34
C ASP A 227 6.79 -22.24 8.06
N LEU A 228 7.60 -21.18 7.94
CA LEU A 228 7.15 -19.85 7.56
C LEU A 228 6.56 -19.80 6.14
N ARG A 229 6.76 -20.80 5.28
CA ARG A 229 6.12 -20.89 3.96
C ARG A 229 4.65 -21.34 4.03
N ASN A 230 4.23 -21.97 5.13
CA ASN A 230 2.85 -22.40 5.30
C ASN A 230 1.90 -21.19 5.30
N THR A 231 0.74 -21.34 4.67
CA THR A 231 -0.28 -20.28 4.52
C THR A 231 -0.67 -19.68 5.87
N PHE A 232 -0.85 -20.54 6.89
CA PHE A 232 -1.15 -20.12 8.26
C PHE A 232 -0.10 -19.16 8.83
N MET A 233 1.19 -19.49 8.67
CA MET A 233 2.27 -18.65 9.18
C MET A 233 2.44 -17.36 8.39
N GLN A 234 2.29 -17.42 7.06
CA GLN A 234 2.27 -16.23 6.20
C GLN A 234 1.15 -15.26 6.64
N ASN A 235 -0.06 -15.77 6.86
CA ASN A 235 -1.21 -14.97 7.29
C ASN A 235 -0.95 -14.30 8.65
N ASN A 236 -0.42 -15.04 9.62
CA ASN A 236 -0.12 -14.49 10.95
C ASN A 236 0.91 -13.35 10.89
N LEU A 237 2.01 -13.54 10.17
CA LEU A 237 3.07 -12.53 10.07
C LEU A 237 2.63 -11.29 9.30
N ARG A 238 1.88 -11.47 8.19
CA ARG A 238 1.34 -10.35 7.41
C ARG A 238 0.30 -9.57 8.20
N THR A 239 -0.61 -10.27 8.88
CA THR A 239 -1.63 -9.64 9.73
C THR A 239 -0.98 -8.83 10.84
N ARG A 240 0.02 -9.40 11.53
CA ARG A 240 0.80 -8.67 12.54
C ARG A 240 1.45 -7.42 11.95
N SER A 241 2.11 -7.53 10.80
CA SER A 241 2.76 -6.40 10.14
C SER A 241 1.77 -5.28 9.81
N THR A 242 0.65 -5.62 9.16
CA THR A 242 -0.41 -4.67 8.82
C THR A 242 -1.01 -4.01 10.06
N MET A 243 -1.30 -4.80 11.11
CA MET A 243 -1.85 -4.28 12.35
C MET A 243 -0.91 -3.27 13.02
N VAL A 244 0.38 -3.63 13.17
CA VAL A 244 1.37 -2.75 13.78
C VAL A 244 1.57 -1.48 12.96
N MET A 245 1.56 -1.57 11.63
CA MET A 245 1.64 -0.39 10.76
C MET A 245 0.42 0.53 10.96
N LYS A 246 -0.80 -0.04 10.99
CA LYS A 246 -2.03 0.73 11.21
C LYS A 246 -2.05 1.43 12.58
N MET A 247 -1.53 0.77 13.62
CA MET A 247 -1.37 1.39 14.93
C MET A 247 -0.41 2.59 14.88
N ARG A 248 0.72 2.46 14.16
CA ARG A 248 1.67 3.57 13.98
C ARG A 248 1.07 4.71 13.18
N GLU A 249 0.38 4.42 12.08
CA GLU A 249 -0.32 5.42 11.28
C GLU A 249 -1.29 6.23 12.16
N PHE A 250 -2.12 5.55 12.93
CA PHE A 250 -3.09 6.19 13.83
C PHE A 250 -2.42 7.09 14.88
N LEU A 251 -1.39 6.59 15.57
CA LEU A 251 -0.73 7.34 16.64
C LEU A 251 0.09 8.51 16.10
N CYS A 252 0.96 8.25 15.11
CA CYS A 252 1.93 9.24 14.65
C CYS A 252 1.31 10.24 13.67
N ASN A 253 0.51 9.77 12.71
CA ASN A 253 0.00 10.64 11.64
C ASN A 253 -1.26 11.37 12.09
N ASP A 254 -2.18 10.68 12.78
CA ASP A 254 -3.50 11.25 13.09
C ASP A 254 -3.51 11.98 14.45
N HIS A 255 -2.66 11.56 15.40
CA HIS A 255 -2.68 12.06 16.79
C HIS A 255 -1.38 12.74 17.24
N GLY A 256 -0.39 12.89 16.36
CA GLY A 256 0.84 13.64 16.64
C GLY A 256 1.76 13.00 17.68
N PHE A 257 1.66 11.68 17.92
CA PHE A 257 2.64 10.95 18.70
C PHE A 257 3.98 10.87 17.96
N VAL A 258 5.07 10.68 18.71
CA VAL A 258 6.42 10.51 18.16
C VAL A 258 6.87 9.07 18.45
N ASP A 259 7.33 8.35 17.42
CA ASP A 259 7.96 7.04 17.59
C ASP A 259 9.37 7.24 18.17
N VAL A 260 9.58 6.84 19.43
CA VAL A 260 10.83 7.04 20.19
C VAL A 260 11.41 5.68 20.55
N GLU A 261 12.58 5.37 20.01
CA GLU A 261 13.32 4.17 20.39
C GLU A 261 13.99 4.37 21.76
N THR A 262 13.74 3.46 22.70
CA THR A 262 14.35 3.51 24.04
C THR A 262 15.52 2.53 24.14
N PRO A 263 16.60 2.85 24.89
CA PRO A 263 17.75 1.95 25.05
C PRO A 263 17.36 0.56 25.61
N THR A 264 17.94 -0.50 25.03
CA THR A 264 17.66 -1.90 25.43
C THR A 264 18.58 -2.42 26.53
N LEU A 265 19.73 -1.79 26.75
CA LEU A 265 20.63 -2.06 27.88
C LEU A 265 20.25 -1.15 29.05
N PHE A 266 19.34 -1.64 29.89
CA PHE A 266 18.84 -0.90 31.06
C PHE A 266 19.24 -1.57 32.37
N ARG A 267 19.28 -0.78 33.45
CA ARG A 267 19.45 -1.29 34.80
C ARG A 267 18.24 -2.16 35.17
N ARG A 268 18.48 -3.37 35.69
CA ARG A 268 17.43 -4.30 36.12
C ARG A 268 16.43 -3.60 37.06
N THR A 269 15.15 -3.60 36.68
CA THR A 269 14.03 -3.23 37.54
C THR A 269 13.57 -4.49 38.27
N PRO A 270 13.68 -4.58 39.61
CA PRO A 270 13.16 -5.72 40.35
C PRO A 270 11.62 -5.64 40.36
N GLY A 271 10.99 -6.64 39.74
CA GLY A 271 9.57 -6.94 39.80
C GLY A 271 9.37 -8.44 40.01
#